data_AF-A0A3F3A929-F1
#
_entry.id   AF-A0A3F3A929-F1
#
_cell.length_a   1.000
_cell.length_b   1.000
_cell.length_c   1.000
_cell.angle_alpha   90.00
_cell.angle_beta   90.00
_cell.angle_gamma   90.00
#
_symmetry.space_group_name_H-M   'P 1'
#
loop_
_entity.id
_entity.type
_entity.pdbx_description
1 polymer ?
#
loop_
_entity_poly.entity_id
_entity_poly.type
_entity_poly.pdbx_seq_one_letter_code
_entity_poly.pdbx_strand_id
1 'polypeptide(L)'
;MKIGIDCGHTLSGADYGAVGIKAESNLTREVGTKVISKLQTLGHTVIKCYKDTCSSLNDSLSYRTNTANNNNVDLYVSIHFNCYNGNAYGTEVLTYGGKSFTEASRVLNNICALGYTNRGIKDGSGLYVLKHTKAKAMLIECCFCDNAGDMNKFNADNMANAIIKGLVGKTASTTSNSEPSTSKPVQTNKKHPLINQLYAEMSRQGFNTLPTCRQGARGNITKIIQQMLINIGYPVGSFGADGVFGSGTVVAVKSFQRDCNLGADGIVGRETWKVLFRNLK
;
A
#
# COMPACT_ATOMS: atom_id res chain seq x y z
N MET A 1 -0.39 -3.83 22.29
CA MET A 1 -1.81 -3.86 21.88
C MET A 1 -2.02 -4.97 20.87
N LYS A 2 -3.17 -5.63 20.94
CA LYS A 2 -3.71 -6.52 19.92
C LYS A 2 -4.62 -5.70 19.00
N ILE A 3 -4.26 -5.52 17.74
CA ILE A 3 -4.95 -4.63 16.81
C ILE A 3 -5.57 -5.45 15.70
N GLY A 4 -6.88 -5.33 15.51
CA GLY A 4 -7.59 -5.88 14.35
C GLY A 4 -7.46 -4.94 13.16
N ILE A 5 -6.84 -5.40 12.08
CA ILE A 5 -6.77 -4.67 10.81
C ILE A 5 -7.70 -5.33 9.81
N ASP A 6 -8.72 -4.57 9.43
CA ASP A 6 -9.67 -4.91 8.39
C ASP A 6 -9.31 -4.17 7.10
N CYS A 7 -8.93 -4.91 6.05
CA CYS A 7 -8.82 -4.35 4.71
C CYS A 7 -10.21 -4.42 4.07
N GLY A 8 -10.91 -3.29 3.97
CA GLY A 8 -12.24 -3.18 3.38
C GLY A 8 -12.38 -3.95 2.07
N HIS A 9 -13.55 -4.54 1.85
CA HIS A 9 -13.89 -5.31 0.65
C HIS A 9 -13.08 -6.60 0.44
N THR A 10 -13.51 -7.43 -0.52
CA THR A 10 -12.82 -8.65 -0.94
C THR A 10 -12.13 -8.39 -2.29
N LEU A 11 -11.18 -9.25 -2.67
CA LEU A 11 -10.49 -9.15 -3.97
C LEU A 11 -11.24 -9.86 -5.10
N SER A 12 -12.34 -10.56 -4.78
CA SER A 12 -13.15 -11.31 -5.75
C SER A 12 -14.45 -11.80 -5.12
N GLY A 13 -15.50 -12.02 -5.92
CA GLY A 13 -16.81 -12.43 -5.41
C GLY A 13 -17.64 -11.22 -4.96
N ALA A 14 -18.48 -11.40 -3.95
CA ALA A 14 -19.29 -10.31 -3.42
C ALA A 14 -18.44 -9.29 -2.65
N ASP A 15 -18.99 -8.10 -2.37
CA ASP A 15 -18.32 -7.06 -1.58
C ASP A 15 -16.95 -6.64 -2.16
N TYR A 16 -16.83 -6.47 -3.48
CA TYR A 16 -15.59 -6.07 -4.14
C TYR A 16 -15.21 -4.58 -3.93
N GLY A 17 -16.13 -3.80 -3.35
CA GLY A 17 -15.96 -2.36 -3.11
C GLY A 17 -16.18 -1.52 -4.35
N ALA A 18 -15.91 -0.23 -4.22
CA ALA A 18 -16.03 0.71 -5.31
C ALA A 18 -14.93 0.54 -6.37
N VAL A 19 -15.26 0.87 -7.62
CA VAL A 19 -14.30 0.90 -8.73
C VAL A 19 -14.28 2.30 -9.33
N GLY A 20 -13.32 3.12 -8.89
CA GLY A 20 -13.02 4.43 -9.46
C GLY A 20 -11.88 4.36 -10.48
N ILE A 21 -10.98 5.34 -10.41
CA ILE A 21 -9.70 5.33 -11.16
C ILE A 21 -8.86 4.11 -10.76
N LYS A 22 -8.97 3.70 -9.48
CA LYS A 22 -8.43 2.44 -8.96
C LYS A 22 -9.54 1.73 -8.17
N ALA A 23 -9.52 0.40 -8.19
CA ALA A 23 -10.43 -0.40 -7.38
C ALA A 23 -10.11 -0.23 -5.88
N GLU A 24 -11.13 0.04 -5.08
CA GLU A 24 -11.02 0.22 -3.64
C GLU A 24 -10.41 -1.02 -2.97
N SER A 25 -10.90 -2.22 -3.30
CA SER A 25 -10.38 -3.49 -2.74
C SER A 25 -8.89 -3.70 -2.95
N ASN A 26 -8.33 -3.24 -4.08
CA ASN A 26 -6.88 -3.29 -4.32
C ASN A 26 -6.14 -2.28 -3.44
N LEU A 27 -6.68 -1.07 -3.30
CA LEU A 27 -6.11 0.00 -2.48
C LEU A 27 -6.13 -0.33 -0.98
N THR A 28 -7.25 -0.83 -0.47
CA THR A 28 -7.39 -1.26 0.94
C THR A 28 -6.41 -2.37 1.24
N ARG A 29 -6.21 -3.30 0.30
CA ARG A 29 -5.24 -4.38 0.45
C ARG A 29 -3.80 -3.89 0.45
N GLU A 30 -3.47 -2.97 -0.45
CA GLU A 30 -2.13 -2.40 -0.57
C GLU A 30 -1.73 -1.65 0.71
N VAL A 31 -2.60 -0.78 1.23
CA VAL A 31 -2.35 -0.02 2.47
C VAL A 31 -2.39 -0.93 3.69
N GLY A 32 -3.43 -1.78 3.81
CA GLY A 32 -3.65 -2.60 5.00
C GLY A 32 -2.54 -3.61 5.24
N THR A 33 -2.00 -4.25 4.20
CA THR A 33 -0.85 -5.17 4.35
C THR A 33 0.41 -4.47 4.84
N LYS A 34 0.65 -3.23 4.41
CA LYS A 34 1.75 -2.39 4.91
C LYS A 34 1.54 -1.98 6.36
N VAL A 35 0.31 -1.60 6.73
CA VAL A 35 -0.05 -1.27 8.12
C VAL A 35 0.18 -2.50 9.02
N ILE A 36 -0.27 -3.68 8.61
CA ILE A 36 -0.08 -4.93 9.34
C ILE A 36 1.40 -5.20 9.57
N SER A 37 2.20 -5.18 8.51
CA SER A 37 3.64 -5.44 8.61
C SER A 37 4.33 -4.45 9.56
N LYS A 38 4.03 -3.15 9.45
CA LYS A 38 4.65 -2.11 10.28
C LYS A 38 4.23 -2.20 11.76
N LEU A 39 2.96 -2.51 12.04
CA LEU A 39 2.50 -2.75 13.41
C LEU A 39 3.19 -3.98 14.03
N GLN A 40 3.33 -5.06 13.26
CA GLN A 40 4.06 -6.26 13.70
C GLN A 40 5.53 -5.96 14.00
N THR A 41 6.21 -5.20 13.14
CA THR A 41 7.60 -4.74 13.37
C THR A 41 7.73 -3.90 14.65
N LEU A 42 6.70 -3.12 14.98
CA LEU A 42 6.65 -2.31 16.20
C LEU A 42 6.28 -3.13 17.46
N GLY A 43 6.16 -4.46 17.35
CA GLY A 43 5.89 -5.36 18.47
C GLY A 43 4.40 -5.48 18.83
N HIS A 44 3.49 -5.03 17.97
CA HIS A 44 2.06 -5.21 18.18
C HIS A 44 1.59 -6.56 17.64
N THR A 45 0.68 -7.21 18.37
CA THR A 45 -0.05 -8.37 17.84
C THR A 45 -1.09 -7.86 16.85
N VAL A 46 -1.07 -8.34 15.61
CA VAL A 46 -2.02 -7.91 14.58
C VAL A 46 -2.90 -9.07 14.16
N ILE A 47 -4.21 -8.87 14.25
CA ILE A 47 -5.24 -9.80 13.80
C ILE A 47 -5.73 -9.33 12.42
N LYS A 48 -5.62 -10.19 11.42
CA LYS A 48 -6.11 -9.91 10.07
C LYS A 48 -7.61 -10.16 10.03
N CYS A 49 -8.41 -9.10 9.96
CA CYS A 49 -9.86 -9.15 10.00
C CYS A 49 -10.47 -9.03 8.60
N TYR A 50 -9.88 -9.65 7.58
CA TYR A 50 -10.35 -9.57 6.18
C TYR A 50 -10.20 -10.92 5.46
N LYS A 51 -10.92 -11.09 4.36
CA LYS A 51 -10.86 -12.26 3.47
C LYS A 51 -10.87 -11.82 2.00
N ASP A 52 -10.37 -12.68 1.12
CA ASP A 52 -10.09 -12.30 -0.29
C ASP A 52 -11.24 -12.66 -1.23
N THR A 53 -12.18 -13.46 -0.75
CA THR A 53 -13.42 -13.80 -1.46
C THR A 53 -14.54 -14.08 -0.49
N CYS A 54 -15.79 -13.75 -0.87
CA CYS A 54 -16.98 -14.07 -0.09
C CYS A 54 -18.17 -14.37 -1.01
N SER A 55 -19.18 -15.05 -0.45
CA SER A 55 -20.42 -15.37 -1.17
C SER A 55 -21.47 -14.26 -1.13
N SER A 56 -21.39 -13.37 -0.12
CA SER A 56 -22.33 -12.26 0.06
C SER A 56 -21.68 -11.13 0.86
N LEU A 57 -22.32 -9.95 0.86
CA LEU A 57 -21.93 -8.82 1.70
C LEU A 57 -21.97 -9.19 3.19
N ASN A 58 -23.01 -9.91 3.65
CA ASN A 58 -23.11 -10.31 5.05
C ASN A 58 -22.04 -11.32 5.47
N ASP A 59 -21.67 -12.27 4.60
CA ASP A 59 -20.54 -13.18 4.84
C ASP A 59 -19.24 -12.40 5.07
N SER A 60 -18.95 -11.42 4.22
CA SER A 60 -17.78 -10.54 4.37
C SER A 60 -17.83 -9.74 5.68
N LEU A 61 -18.90 -8.98 5.91
CA LEU A 61 -19.00 -8.07 7.05
C LEU A 61 -18.98 -8.81 8.39
N SER A 62 -19.72 -9.93 8.50
CA SER A 62 -19.76 -10.74 9.72
C SER A 62 -18.42 -11.45 9.98
N TYR A 63 -17.70 -11.89 8.94
CA TYR A 63 -16.36 -12.44 9.10
C TYR A 63 -15.43 -11.41 9.77
N ARG A 64 -15.38 -10.17 9.26
CA ARG A 64 -14.48 -9.11 9.75
C ARG A 64 -14.70 -8.84 11.25
N THR A 65 -15.96 -8.64 11.66
CA THR A 65 -16.31 -8.32 13.04
C THR A 65 -16.19 -9.52 13.97
N ASN A 66 -16.59 -10.72 13.54
CA ASN A 66 -16.43 -11.94 14.33
C ASN A 66 -14.95 -12.27 14.55
N THR A 67 -14.09 -12.11 13.54
CA THR A 67 -12.65 -12.30 13.70
C THR A 67 -12.07 -11.34 14.74
N ALA A 68 -12.44 -10.06 14.70
CA ALA A 68 -12.01 -9.08 15.69
C ALA A 68 -12.49 -9.43 17.11
N ASN A 69 -13.79 -9.72 17.25
CA ASN A 69 -14.43 -10.01 18.52
C ASN A 69 -13.92 -11.31 19.15
N ASN A 70 -13.78 -12.39 18.37
CA ASN A 70 -13.30 -13.69 18.85
C ASN A 70 -11.84 -13.64 19.30
N ASN A 71 -11.07 -12.68 18.78
CA ASN A 71 -9.69 -12.47 19.18
C ASN A 71 -9.53 -11.45 20.33
N ASN A 72 -10.61 -10.80 20.77
CA ASN A 72 -10.59 -9.76 21.80
C ASN A 72 -9.53 -8.68 21.49
N VAL A 73 -9.62 -8.05 20.32
CA VAL A 73 -8.70 -6.96 19.94
C VAL A 73 -8.93 -5.72 20.83
N ASP A 74 -7.86 -4.98 21.11
CA ASP A 74 -7.93 -3.72 21.88
C ASP A 74 -8.47 -2.56 21.01
N LEU A 75 -8.15 -2.62 19.72
CA LEU A 75 -8.51 -1.62 18.72
C LEU A 75 -8.81 -2.32 17.38
N TYR A 76 -9.90 -1.92 16.74
CA TYR A 76 -10.27 -2.35 15.39
C TYR A 76 -10.16 -1.17 14.42
N VAL A 77 -9.47 -1.40 13.31
CA VAL A 77 -9.22 -0.40 12.28
C VAL A 77 -9.60 -0.98 10.93
N SER A 78 -10.68 -0.45 10.36
CA SER A 78 -11.12 -0.77 9.01
C SER A 78 -10.56 0.28 8.04
N ILE A 79 -9.94 -0.17 6.96
CA ILE A 79 -9.27 0.68 5.96
C ILE A 79 -10.07 0.61 4.67
N HIS A 80 -10.53 1.78 4.20
CA HIS A 80 -11.39 1.98 3.04
C HIS A 80 -10.92 3.16 2.18
N PHE A 81 -11.49 3.27 0.97
CA PHE A 81 -11.32 4.42 0.08
C PHE A 81 -12.69 4.84 -0.44
N ASN A 82 -12.98 6.12 -0.29
CA ASN A 82 -14.29 6.65 -0.62
C ASN A 82 -14.48 6.67 -2.14
N CYS A 83 -15.74 6.72 -2.57
CA CYS A 83 -16.11 6.87 -3.98
C CYS A 83 -17.44 7.59 -4.05
N TYR A 84 -17.58 8.56 -4.95
CA TYR A 84 -18.83 9.30 -5.09
C TYR A 84 -19.14 9.69 -6.53
N ASN A 85 -18.55 10.78 -7.03
CA ASN A 85 -18.89 11.40 -8.31
C ASN A 85 -17.67 11.88 -9.11
N GLY A 86 -16.47 11.40 -8.76
CA GLY A 86 -15.19 11.82 -9.32
C GLY A 86 -14.67 13.18 -8.85
N ASN A 87 -15.51 14.01 -8.22
CA ASN A 87 -15.14 15.37 -7.79
C ASN A 87 -14.96 15.50 -6.27
N ALA A 88 -15.62 14.66 -5.46
CA ALA A 88 -15.39 14.64 -4.02
C ALA A 88 -13.95 14.19 -3.71
N TYR A 89 -13.32 14.77 -2.69
CA TYR A 89 -11.94 14.51 -2.32
C TYR A 89 -11.72 14.65 -0.81
N GLY A 90 -10.58 14.14 -0.34
CA GLY A 90 -10.11 14.24 1.04
C GLY A 90 -10.31 12.97 1.85
N THR A 91 -9.97 13.05 3.14
CA THR A 91 -9.99 11.93 4.09
C THR A 91 -11.00 12.18 5.21
N GLU A 92 -11.64 11.11 5.68
CA GLU A 92 -12.50 11.11 6.87
C GLU A 92 -12.28 9.85 7.70
N VAL A 93 -12.63 9.93 8.98
CA VAL A 93 -12.64 8.77 9.88
C VAL A 93 -14.04 8.60 10.45
N LEU A 94 -14.64 7.44 10.28
CA LEU A 94 -15.95 7.12 10.82
C LEU A 94 -15.81 6.33 12.12
N THR A 95 -16.61 6.70 13.12
CA THR A 95 -16.64 6.07 14.45
C THR A 95 -18.08 5.93 14.93
N TYR A 96 -18.34 4.98 15.83
CA TYR A 96 -19.67 4.83 16.39
C TYR A 96 -20.08 6.07 17.20
N GLY A 97 -21.19 6.70 16.82
CA GLY A 97 -21.71 7.96 17.38
C GLY A 97 -20.87 9.19 17.02
N GLY A 98 -19.96 9.09 16.05
CA GLY A 98 -19.04 10.18 15.70
C GLY A 98 -18.03 10.51 16.81
N LYS A 99 -17.82 9.58 17.75
CA LYS A 99 -16.95 9.76 18.90
C LYS A 99 -15.49 9.94 18.47
N SER A 100 -14.96 11.13 18.71
CA SER A 100 -13.53 11.38 18.61
C SER A 100 -12.79 10.72 19.78
N PHE A 101 -11.80 9.88 19.45
CA PHE A 101 -10.83 9.36 20.39
C PHE A 101 -9.41 9.55 19.85
N THR A 102 -8.42 9.47 20.73
CA THR A 102 -7.02 9.86 20.47
C THR A 102 -6.48 9.30 19.15
N GLU A 103 -6.61 8.00 18.92
CA GLU A 103 -6.10 7.36 17.71
C GLU A 103 -6.85 7.82 16.44
N ALA A 104 -8.18 7.95 16.49
CA ALA A 104 -8.98 8.43 15.35
C ALA A 104 -8.57 9.85 14.92
N SER A 105 -8.43 10.77 15.89
CA SER A 105 -8.00 12.15 15.63
C SER A 105 -6.57 12.21 15.09
N ARG A 106 -5.66 11.40 15.65
CA ARG A 106 -4.28 11.36 15.17
C ARG A 106 -4.18 10.76 13.77
N VAL A 107 -4.91 9.69 13.47
CA VAL A 107 -4.93 9.09 12.13
C VAL A 107 -5.40 10.13 11.12
N LEU A 108 -6.55 10.78 11.35
CA LEU A 108 -7.08 11.80 10.47
C LEU A 108 -6.07 12.93 10.22
N ASN A 109 -5.50 13.49 11.30
CA ASN A 109 -4.55 14.59 11.21
C ASN A 109 -3.25 14.20 10.48
N ASN A 110 -2.74 12.97 10.69
CA ASN A 110 -1.53 12.52 9.99
C ASN A 110 -1.78 12.25 8.51
N ILE A 111 -2.97 11.79 8.12
CA ILE A 111 -3.32 11.68 6.70
C ILE A 111 -3.47 13.09 6.09
N CYS A 112 -4.11 14.03 6.79
CA CYS A 112 -4.21 15.42 6.34
C CYS A 112 -2.83 16.08 6.15
N ALA A 113 -1.84 15.73 6.99
CA ALA A 113 -0.47 16.21 6.86
C ALA A 113 0.24 15.73 5.58
N LEU A 114 -0.28 14.71 4.88
CA LEU A 114 0.17 14.32 3.54
C LEU A 114 -0.41 15.23 2.43
N GLY A 115 -1.28 16.17 2.78
CA GLY A 115 -1.93 17.11 1.88
C GLY A 115 -3.36 16.72 1.46
N TYR A 116 -3.99 15.74 2.13
CA TYR A 116 -5.40 15.43 1.91
C TYR A 116 -6.31 16.43 2.65
N THR A 117 -7.47 16.73 2.06
CA THR A 117 -8.44 17.61 2.70
C THR A 117 -9.09 16.91 3.89
N ASN A 118 -9.16 17.62 5.02
CA ASN A 118 -9.78 17.13 6.24
C ASN A 118 -11.30 17.21 6.14
N ARG A 119 -11.98 16.06 6.11
CA ARG A 119 -13.45 15.98 6.11
C ARG A 119 -14.03 15.64 7.49
N GLY A 120 -13.18 15.53 8.50
CA GLY A 120 -13.56 15.35 9.89
C GLY A 120 -13.72 13.89 10.33
N ILE A 121 -13.98 13.74 11.63
CA ILE A 121 -14.50 12.49 12.20
C ILE A 121 -16.02 12.53 12.09
N LYS A 122 -16.62 11.46 11.59
CA LYS A 122 -18.06 11.38 11.33
C LYS A 122 -18.71 10.22 12.04
N ASP A 123 -20.03 10.33 12.21
CA ASP A 123 -20.83 9.23 12.73
C ASP A 123 -20.94 8.11 11.69
N GLY A 124 -20.43 6.94 12.08
CA GLY A 124 -20.49 5.70 11.33
C GLY A 124 -21.37 4.64 12.00
N SER A 125 -22.29 5.00 12.90
CA SER A 125 -23.13 4.05 13.64
C SER A 125 -23.97 3.12 12.74
N GLY A 126 -24.25 3.54 11.51
CA GLY A 126 -24.94 2.72 10.49
C GLY A 126 -24.04 1.67 9.82
N LEU A 127 -22.72 1.78 9.93
CA LEU A 127 -21.78 0.86 9.31
C LEU A 127 -21.71 -0.43 10.12
N TYR A 128 -21.92 -1.57 9.45
CA TYR A 128 -21.95 -2.88 10.10
C TYR A 128 -20.70 -3.13 10.96
N VAL A 129 -19.50 -2.86 10.41
CA VAL A 129 -18.24 -3.15 11.10
C VAL A 129 -18.03 -2.31 12.36
N LEU A 130 -18.57 -1.09 12.40
CA LEU A 130 -18.51 -0.23 13.59
C LEU A 130 -19.59 -0.60 14.60
N LYS A 131 -20.78 -0.99 14.13
CA LYS A 131 -21.91 -1.39 14.97
C LYS A 131 -21.70 -2.74 15.66
N HIS A 132 -21.06 -3.69 14.99
CA HIS A 132 -20.95 -5.08 15.46
C HIS A 132 -19.57 -5.42 16.06
N THR A 133 -18.65 -4.47 16.15
CA THR A 133 -17.36 -4.68 16.81
C THR A 133 -17.43 -4.27 18.28
N LYS A 134 -16.98 -5.14 19.19
CA LYS A 134 -16.99 -4.90 20.65
C LYS A 134 -15.86 -3.96 21.10
N ALA A 135 -14.71 -4.05 20.42
CA ALA A 135 -13.54 -3.23 20.70
C ALA A 135 -13.79 -1.76 20.31
N LYS A 136 -12.90 -0.87 20.77
CA LYS A 136 -12.79 0.49 20.22
C LYS A 136 -12.55 0.39 18.70
N ALA A 137 -13.38 1.04 17.89
CA ALA A 137 -13.40 0.83 16.44
C ALA A 137 -13.41 2.15 15.65
N MET A 138 -12.69 2.15 14.52
CA MET A 138 -12.78 3.20 13.50
C MET A 138 -12.78 2.59 12.10
N LEU A 139 -13.37 3.30 11.14
CA LEU A 139 -13.23 3.07 9.71
C LEU A 139 -12.57 4.31 9.10
N ILE A 140 -11.50 4.11 8.34
CA ILE A 140 -10.72 5.17 7.72
C ILE A 140 -11.06 5.20 6.24
N GLU A 141 -11.60 6.32 5.78
CA GLU A 141 -11.67 6.65 4.36
C GLU A 141 -10.37 7.38 4.00
N CYS A 142 -9.42 6.63 3.44
CA CYS A 142 -8.06 7.12 3.22
C CYS A 142 -8.03 8.33 2.28
N CYS A 143 -8.74 8.21 1.15
CA CYS A 143 -9.02 9.26 0.17
C CYS A 143 -10.05 8.73 -0.86
N PHE A 144 -10.42 9.53 -1.86
CA PHE A 144 -11.39 9.13 -2.88
C PHE A 144 -10.73 8.37 -4.05
N CYS A 145 -11.14 7.12 -4.30
CA CYS A 145 -10.56 6.27 -5.35
C CYS A 145 -10.99 6.66 -6.77
N ASP A 146 -12.05 7.47 -6.90
CA ASP A 146 -12.58 8.02 -8.15
C ASP A 146 -12.11 9.46 -8.42
N ASN A 147 -11.40 10.10 -7.49
CA ASN A 147 -10.89 11.45 -7.66
C ASN A 147 -9.44 11.48 -8.16
N ALA A 148 -9.21 12.17 -9.28
CA ALA A 148 -7.88 12.25 -9.90
C ALA A 148 -6.84 12.95 -9.00
N GLY A 149 -7.24 13.99 -8.25
CA GLY A 149 -6.33 14.71 -7.36
C GLY A 149 -5.85 13.84 -6.19
N ASP A 150 -6.77 13.12 -5.56
CA ASP A 150 -6.45 12.18 -4.47
C ASP A 150 -5.60 11.00 -4.98
N MET A 151 -5.95 10.43 -6.14
CA MET A 151 -5.21 9.30 -6.72
C MET A 151 -3.83 9.67 -7.26
N ASN A 152 -3.63 10.89 -7.75
CA ASN A 152 -2.31 11.41 -8.14
C ASN A 152 -1.40 11.63 -6.93
N LYS A 153 -1.97 12.04 -5.79
CA LYS A 153 -1.25 12.19 -4.52
C LYS A 153 -0.97 10.86 -3.82
N PHE A 154 -1.80 9.86 -4.08
CA PHE A 154 -1.78 8.59 -3.35
C PHE A 154 -0.46 7.84 -3.47
N ASN A 155 0.09 7.53 -2.30
CA ASN A 155 1.20 6.62 -2.11
C ASN A 155 0.91 5.72 -0.90
N ALA A 156 0.86 4.41 -1.13
CA ALA A 156 0.45 3.46 -0.11
C ALA A 156 1.40 3.40 1.10
N ASP A 157 2.71 3.64 0.91
CA ASP A 157 3.67 3.67 2.03
C ASP A 157 3.47 4.91 2.90
N ASN A 158 3.26 6.08 2.30
CA ASN A 158 2.96 7.31 3.03
C ASN A 158 1.65 7.19 3.79
N MET A 159 0.60 6.67 3.14
CA MET A 159 -0.70 6.45 3.78
C MET A 159 -0.58 5.48 4.96
N ALA A 160 0.09 4.34 4.77
CA ALA A 160 0.34 3.39 5.84
C ALA A 160 1.15 4.01 6.99
N ASN A 161 2.21 4.77 6.70
CA ASN A 161 3.00 5.45 7.72
C ASN A 161 2.19 6.48 8.52
N ALA A 162 1.30 7.24 7.86
CA ALA A 162 0.41 8.19 8.50
C ALA A 162 -0.59 7.49 9.43
N ILE A 163 -1.20 6.39 8.98
CA ILE A 163 -2.08 5.56 9.80
C ILE A 163 -1.31 5.03 11.02
N ILE A 164 -0.14 4.42 10.82
CA ILE A 164 0.69 3.88 11.91
C ILE A 164 1.04 4.93 12.95
N LYS A 165 1.54 6.09 12.50
CA LYS A 165 1.86 7.22 13.37
C LYS A 165 0.63 7.68 14.16
N GLY A 166 -0.55 7.65 13.53
CA GLY A 166 -1.82 7.94 14.18
C GLY A 166 -2.20 6.93 15.26
N LEU A 167 -2.11 5.64 14.94
CA LEU A 167 -2.53 4.55 15.82
C LEU A 167 -1.66 4.39 17.06
N VAL A 168 -0.33 4.49 16.92
CA VAL A 168 0.60 4.10 18.00
C VAL A 168 1.56 5.22 18.41
N GLY A 169 1.41 6.43 17.85
CA GLY A 169 2.23 7.60 18.20
C GLY A 169 3.70 7.50 17.79
N LYS A 170 4.10 6.41 17.15
CA LYS A 170 5.44 6.16 16.62
C LYS A 170 5.34 5.93 15.12
N THR A 171 6.24 6.53 14.34
CA THR A 171 6.62 5.93 13.05
C THR A 171 7.53 4.76 13.35
N ALA A 172 7.48 3.69 12.54
CA ALA A 172 8.57 2.71 12.56
C ALA A 172 9.87 3.45 12.18
N SER A 173 10.59 3.92 13.19
CA SER A 173 11.94 4.41 13.04
C SER A 173 12.76 3.19 12.65
N THR A 174 13.26 3.20 11.42
CA THR A 174 14.50 2.51 11.09
C THR A 174 15.48 2.82 12.23
N THR A 175 15.97 1.79 12.90
CA THR A 175 17.07 1.91 13.84
C THR A 175 18.28 2.43 13.08
N SER A 176 18.41 3.74 12.99
CA SER A 176 19.66 4.41 12.65
C SER A 176 20.50 4.41 13.92
N ASN A 177 21.23 3.32 14.13
CA ASN A 177 22.45 3.41 14.92
C ASN A 177 23.48 4.11 14.02
N SER A 178 23.70 5.38 14.31
CA SER A 178 24.85 6.15 13.85
C SER A 178 26.12 5.60 14.50
N GLU A 179 27.10 5.22 13.68
CA GLU A 179 28.51 5.41 14.01
C GLU A 179 29.29 5.90 12.78
N PRO A 180 30.37 6.67 12.98
CA PRO A 180 30.89 7.60 12.00
C PRO A 180 31.98 6.98 11.12
N SER A 181 31.95 7.23 9.81
CA SER A 181 33.18 7.28 9.02
C SER A 181 33.02 8.05 7.71
N THR A 182 33.60 9.25 7.73
CA THR A 182 34.36 9.92 6.66
C THR A 182 34.33 9.29 5.26
N SER A 183 33.69 9.96 4.30
CA SER A 183 34.35 10.49 3.10
C SER A 183 33.45 11.48 2.35
N LYS A 184 34.10 12.48 1.74
CA LYS A 184 33.58 13.73 1.17
C LYS A 184 32.85 13.54 -0.18
N PRO A 185 32.18 14.60 -0.72
CA PRO A 185 30.95 14.50 -1.49
C PRO A 185 31.19 14.27 -2.98
N VAL A 186 30.31 13.50 -3.64
CA VAL A 186 30.25 13.43 -5.10
C VAL A 186 28.82 13.67 -5.60
N GLN A 187 28.64 14.94 -5.99
CA GLN A 187 27.82 15.51 -7.06
C GLN A 187 26.53 14.79 -7.51
N THR A 188 25.46 15.55 -7.29
CA THR A 188 24.10 15.43 -7.79
C THR A 188 24.02 15.39 -9.32
N ASN A 189 23.54 14.27 -9.87
CA ASN A 189 22.81 14.25 -11.13
C ASN A 189 21.48 13.53 -10.86
N LYS A 190 20.35 14.18 -11.16
CA LYS A 190 18.98 13.74 -10.83
C LYS A 190 18.69 12.35 -11.41
N LYS A 191 19.03 11.27 -10.69
CA LYS A 191 18.59 9.91 -11.01
C LYS A 191 17.15 9.72 -10.54
N HIS A 192 16.32 9.14 -11.42
CA HIS A 192 14.91 8.86 -11.18
C HIS A 192 14.71 8.12 -9.83
N PRO A 193 13.67 8.43 -9.02
CA PRO A 193 13.49 7.86 -7.68
C PRO A 193 13.56 6.32 -7.62
N LEU A 194 13.00 5.63 -8.62
CA LEU A 194 13.08 4.16 -8.71
C LEU A 194 14.52 3.65 -8.88
N ILE A 195 15.41 4.40 -9.53
CA ILE A 195 16.84 4.05 -9.64
C ILE A 195 17.51 4.14 -8.27
N ASN A 196 17.19 5.18 -7.49
CA ASN A 196 17.73 5.32 -6.14
C ASN A 196 17.22 4.19 -5.23
N GLN A 197 15.94 3.85 -5.34
CA GLN A 197 15.33 2.74 -4.60
C GLN A 197 15.98 1.40 -4.97
N LEU A 198 16.27 1.17 -6.25
CA LEU A 198 16.97 -0.02 -6.71
C LEU A 198 18.37 -0.14 -6.10
N TYR A 199 19.17 0.93 -6.15
CA TYR A 199 20.53 0.89 -5.59
C TYR A 199 20.53 0.73 -4.07
N ALA A 200 19.60 1.36 -3.36
CA ALA A 200 19.45 1.15 -1.92
C ALA A 200 19.10 -0.31 -1.60
N GLU A 201 18.16 -0.91 -2.35
CA GLU A 201 17.75 -2.29 -2.16
C GLU A 201 18.87 -3.28 -2.53
N MET A 202 19.63 -3.01 -3.58
CA MET A 202 20.82 -3.77 -3.95
C MET A 202 21.87 -3.75 -2.85
N SER A 203 22.20 -2.56 -2.32
CA SER A 203 23.14 -2.41 -1.21
C SER A 203 22.66 -3.16 0.03
N ARG A 204 21.36 -3.11 0.33
CA ARG A 204 20.76 -3.83 1.46
C ARG A 204 20.88 -5.34 1.34
N GLN A 205 20.85 -5.87 0.11
CA GLN A 205 20.96 -7.29 -0.19
C GLN A 205 22.40 -7.74 -0.54
N GLY A 206 23.39 -6.83 -0.46
CA GLY A 206 24.80 -7.14 -0.75
C GLY A 206 25.14 -7.28 -2.25
N PHE A 207 24.32 -6.75 -3.16
CA PHE A 207 24.62 -6.75 -4.58
C PHE A 207 25.55 -5.61 -4.97
N ASN A 208 26.74 -5.96 -5.49
CA ASN A 208 27.71 -4.99 -6.01
C ASN A 208 27.49 -4.65 -7.49
N THR A 209 26.65 -5.42 -8.19
CA THR A 209 26.27 -5.20 -9.60
C THR A 209 24.80 -5.49 -9.79
N LEU A 210 24.18 -4.88 -10.82
CA LEU A 210 22.77 -5.11 -11.15
C LEU A 210 22.48 -6.60 -11.34
N PRO A 211 21.56 -7.20 -10.55
CA PRO A 211 21.29 -8.62 -10.64
C PRO A 211 20.52 -8.96 -11.92
N THR A 212 20.75 -10.16 -12.44
CA THR A 212 19.91 -10.72 -13.50
C THR A 212 18.61 -11.25 -12.90
N CYS A 213 17.47 -10.68 -13.29
CA CYS A 213 16.15 -11.11 -12.80
C CYS A 213 15.36 -11.80 -13.91
N ARG A 214 14.72 -12.93 -13.57
CA ARG A 214 13.95 -13.78 -14.49
C ARG A 214 12.71 -14.36 -13.80
N GLN A 215 11.88 -15.06 -14.56
CA GLN A 215 10.68 -15.71 -14.05
C GLN A 215 10.98 -16.54 -12.78
N GLY A 216 10.12 -16.40 -11.77
CA GLY A 216 10.27 -17.03 -10.46
C GLY A 216 11.05 -16.19 -9.44
N ALA A 217 11.76 -15.13 -9.85
CA ALA A 217 12.37 -14.19 -8.91
C ALA A 217 11.31 -13.48 -8.06
N ARG A 218 11.63 -13.22 -6.79
CA ARG A 218 10.70 -12.58 -5.84
C ARG A 218 11.41 -11.53 -5.00
N GLY A 219 10.63 -10.58 -4.50
CA GLY A 219 11.08 -9.57 -3.54
C GLY A 219 11.20 -8.17 -4.13
N ASN A 220 11.83 -7.27 -3.38
CA ASN A 220 11.77 -5.84 -3.66
C ASN A 220 12.45 -5.45 -4.98
N ILE A 221 13.53 -6.11 -5.38
CA ILE A 221 14.18 -5.84 -6.68
C ILE A 221 13.21 -6.16 -7.83
N THR A 222 12.51 -7.30 -7.77
CA THR A 222 11.45 -7.65 -8.72
C THR A 222 10.33 -6.60 -8.73
N LYS A 223 9.91 -6.15 -7.55
CA LYS A 223 8.87 -5.12 -7.43
C LYS A 223 9.28 -3.80 -8.09
N ILE A 224 10.55 -3.40 -7.91
CA ILE A 224 11.09 -2.19 -8.51
C ILE A 224 11.17 -2.31 -10.03
N ILE A 225 11.57 -3.47 -10.57
CA ILE A 225 11.50 -3.75 -12.01
C ILE A 225 10.08 -3.55 -12.53
N GLN A 226 9.09 -4.12 -11.84
CA GLN A 226 7.70 -4.00 -12.25
C GLN A 226 7.20 -2.55 -12.21
N GLN A 227 7.59 -1.78 -11.18
CA GLN A 227 7.26 -0.35 -11.09
C GLN A 227 7.89 0.45 -12.23
N MET A 228 9.15 0.15 -12.59
CA MET A 228 9.84 0.78 -13.70
C MET A 228 9.14 0.46 -15.03
N LEU A 229 8.74 -0.79 -15.26
CA LEU A 229 7.98 -1.20 -16.46
C LEU A 229 6.62 -0.49 -16.53
N ILE A 230 5.88 -0.41 -15.42
CA ILE A 230 4.61 0.31 -15.37
C ILE A 230 4.80 1.81 -15.64
N ASN A 231 5.81 2.45 -15.04
CA ASN A 231 6.10 3.89 -15.24
C ASN A 231 6.34 4.23 -16.72
N ILE A 232 6.94 3.32 -17.47
CA ILE A 232 7.24 3.53 -18.89
C ILE A 232 6.19 2.91 -19.83
N GLY A 233 5.06 2.44 -19.28
CA GLY A 233 3.86 2.05 -20.05
C GLY A 233 3.69 0.56 -20.33
N TYR A 234 4.47 -0.32 -19.69
CA TYR A 234 4.36 -1.78 -19.85
C TYR A 234 3.64 -2.40 -18.65
N PRO A 235 2.36 -2.79 -18.79
CA PRO A 235 1.63 -3.44 -17.71
C PRO A 235 2.19 -4.82 -17.43
N VAL A 236 2.47 -5.13 -16.17
CA VAL A 236 3.10 -6.39 -15.71
C VAL A 236 2.10 -7.49 -15.34
N GLY A 237 0.90 -7.41 -15.92
CA GLY A 237 -0.24 -8.27 -15.59
C GLY A 237 -1.13 -7.70 -14.49
N SER A 238 -2.22 -8.43 -14.19
CA SER A 238 -3.33 -7.94 -13.36
C SER A 238 -2.96 -7.63 -11.91
N PHE A 239 -1.86 -8.19 -11.41
CA PHE A 239 -1.38 -7.99 -10.03
C PHE A 239 -0.47 -6.76 -9.87
N GLY A 240 -0.13 -6.07 -10.95
CA GLY A 240 0.76 -4.91 -10.91
C GLY A 240 2.14 -5.24 -10.32
N ALA A 241 2.75 -4.29 -9.61
CA ALA A 241 4.04 -4.48 -8.97
C ALA A 241 3.95 -5.26 -7.65
N ASP A 242 3.67 -6.56 -7.75
CA ASP A 242 3.48 -7.49 -6.62
C ASP A 242 4.79 -8.06 -6.05
N GLY A 243 5.92 -7.80 -6.71
CA GLY A 243 7.23 -8.35 -6.34
C GLY A 243 7.42 -9.81 -6.72
N VAL A 244 6.56 -10.38 -7.57
CA VAL A 244 6.67 -11.74 -8.10
C VAL A 244 6.89 -11.66 -9.61
N PHE A 245 8.02 -12.21 -10.07
CA PHE A 245 8.36 -12.23 -11.49
C PHE A 245 7.57 -13.35 -12.16
N GLY A 246 6.26 -13.14 -12.31
CA GLY A 246 5.31 -14.08 -12.92
C GLY A 246 5.20 -13.90 -14.44
N SER A 247 4.24 -14.61 -15.03
CA SER A 247 3.98 -14.57 -16.49
C SER A 247 3.69 -13.16 -17.00
N GLY A 248 2.92 -12.35 -16.24
CA GLY A 248 2.63 -10.96 -16.61
C GLY A 248 3.89 -10.08 -16.67
N THR A 249 4.82 -10.27 -15.74
CA THR A 249 6.11 -9.54 -15.75
C THR A 249 6.99 -10.01 -16.90
N VAL A 250 7.01 -11.33 -17.20
CA VAL A 250 7.72 -11.86 -18.37
C VAL A 250 7.18 -11.24 -19.67
N VAL A 251 5.86 -11.14 -19.82
CA VAL A 251 5.23 -10.52 -21.00
C VAL A 251 5.60 -9.04 -21.11
N ALA A 252 5.57 -8.29 -20.01
CA ALA A 252 5.95 -6.89 -20.00
C ALA A 252 7.42 -6.68 -20.37
N VAL A 253 8.33 -7.46 -19.79
CA VAL A 253 9.76 -7.39 -20.10
C VAL A 253 10.01 -7.73 -21.57
N LYS A 254 9.38 -8.78 -22.11
CA LYS A 254 9.51 -9.13 -23.53
C LYS A 254 8.99 -8.02 -24.44
N SER A 255 7.87 -7.38 -24.08
CA SER A 255 7.30 -6.29 -24.88
C SER A 255 8.23 -5.08 -24.87
N PHE A 256 8.71 -4.68 -23.69
CA PHE A 256 9.69 -3.61 -23.54
C PHE A 256 11.00 -3.87 -24.29
N GLN A 257 11.50 -5.10 -24.24
CA GLN A 257 12.71 -5.49 -24.97
C GLN A 257 12.53 -5.38 -26.49
N ARG A 258 11.38 -5.82 -27.04
CA ARG A 258 11.09 -5.66 -28.48
C ARG A 258 11.06 -4.18 -28.88
N ASP A 259 10.37 -3.35 -28.11
CA ASP A 259 10.23 -1.92 -28.40
C ASP A 259 11.57 -1.17 -28.29
N CYS A 260 12.54 -1.73 -27.55
CA CYS A 260 13.90 -1.21 -27.43
C CYS A 260 14.93 -1.91 -28.34
N ASN A 261 14.51 -2.72 -29.32
CA ASN A 261 15.39 -3.48 -30.22
C ASN A 261 16.40 -4.40 -29.50
N LEU A 262 15.98 -5.03 -28.40
CA LEU A 262 16.74 -6.05 -27.67
C LEU A 262 16.22 -7.46 -27.97
N GLY A 263 17.03 -8.48 -27.65
CA GLY A 263 16.55 -9.86 -27.60
C GLY A 263 15.43 -10.02 -26.56
N ALA A 264 14.23 -10.41 -27.00
CA ALA A 264 13.03 -10.50 -26.16
C ALA A 264 12.93 -11.82 -25.37
N ASP A 265 13.94 -12.08 -24.53
CA ASP A 265 14.06 -13.29 -23.71
C ASP A 265 13.19 -13.25 -22.43
N GLY A 266 12.70 -12.08 -22.03
CA GLY A 266 11.92 -11.88 -20.80
C GLY A 266 12.77 -11.82 -19.53
N ILE A 267 14.08 -11.62 -19.69
CA ILE A 267 15.06 -11.53 -18.60
C ILE A 267 15.56 -10.09 -18.48
N VAL A 268 15.57 -9.58 -17.25
CA VAL A 268 16.18 -8.28 -16.95
C VAL A 268 17.67 -8.49 -16.68
N GLY A 269 18.45 -8.55 -17.76
CA GLY A 269 19.91 -8.59 -17.75
C GLY A 269 20.53 -7.21 -17.96
N ARG A 270 21.87 -7.18 -18.16
CA ARG A 270 22.67 -5.94 -18.28
C ARG A 270 22.09 -4.93 -19.29
N GLU A 271 21.80 -5.36 -20.52
CA GLU A 271 21.29 -4.47 -21.55
C GLU A 271 19.85 -4.02 -21.27
N THR A 272 18.99 -4.90 -20.73
CA THR A 272 17.63 -4.55 -20.32
C THR A 272 17.65 -3.47 -19.23
N TRP A 273 18.51 -3.59 -18.21
CA TRP A 273 18.65 -2.55 -17.17
C TRP A 273 19.07 -1.19 -17.73
N LYS A 274 20.04 -1.19 -18.64
CA LYS A 274 20.57 0.02 -19.27
C LYS A 274 19.48 0.79 -20.02
N VAL A 275 18.64 0.08 -20.79
CA VAL A 275 17.53 0.72 -21.51
C VAL A 275 16.38 1.09 -20.58
N LEU A 276 16.11 0.30 -19.54
CA LEU A 276 15.07 0.58 -18.55
C LEU A 276 15.34 1.94 -17.89
N PHE A 277 16.58 2.18 -17.43
CA PHE A 277 16.95 3.45 -16.79
C PHE A 277 16.83 4.67 -17.70
N ARG A 278 17.09 4.50 -19.02
CA ARG A 278 17.03 5.59 -20.00
C ARG A 278 15.59 6.00 -20.34
N ASN A 279 14.64 5.09 -20.21
CA ASN A 279 13.24 5.31 -20.60
C ASN A 279 12.34 5.75 -19.45
N LEU A 280 12.84 5.77 -18.21
CA LEU A 280 12.08 6.25 -17.05
C LEU A 280 11.66 7.71 -17.23
N LYS A 281 10.39 7.98 -16.94
CA LYS A 281 9.75 9.30 -17.07
C LYS A 281 9.60 9.95 -15.71
#